data_AF-A0A2S5M689-F1
#
_entry.id   AF-A0A2S5M689-F1
#
_cell.length_a   1.000
_cell.length_b   1.000
_cell.length_c   1.000
_cell.angle_alpha   90.00
_cell.angle_beta   90.00
_cell.angle_gamma   90.00
#
_symmetry.space_group_name_H-M   'P 1'
#
loop_
_entity.id
_entity.type
_entity.pdbx_description
1 polymer ?
#
loop_
_entity_poly.entity_id
_entity_poly.type
_entity_poly.pdbx_seq_one_letter_code
_entity_poly.pdbx_strand_id
1 'polypeptide(L)'
;MSTLQVSAQKQLRQFVEQIERLEEEKKQLASDVRDKYLEAKAVGFDVKALRQIVRLRKKSQSERLEEESVLEVYMHALGMLDDDGTREATADAMIAAE
;
A
#
# COMPACT_ATOMS: atom_id res chain seq x y z
N MET A 1 13.67 37.22 25.63
CA MET A 1 13.00 36.56 24.49
C MET A 1 13.05 37.50 23.31
N SER A 2 13.58 37.06 22.16
CA SER A 2 13.62 37.89 20.96
C SER A 2 12.24 37.93 20.31
N THR A 3 11.68 39.12 20.10
CA THR A 3 10.41 39.30 19.38
C THR A 3 10.67 39.27 17.88
N LEU A 4 9.87 38.50 17.13
CA LEU A 4 9.92 38.46 15.66
C LEU A 4 9.71 39.87 15.06
N GLN A 5 10.52 40.23 14.07
CA GLN A 5 10.33 41.45 13.28
C GLN A 5 8.94 41.43 12.61
N VAL A 6 8.30 42.60 12.48
CA VAL A 6 6.94 42.74 11.92
C VAL A 6 6.79 42.11 10.53
N SER A 7 7.82 42.15 9.68
CA SER A 7 7.85 41.47 8.38
C SER A 7 7.76 39.95 8.50
N ALA A 8 8.54 39.36 9.41
CA ALA A 8 8.52 37.93 9.69
C ALA A 8 7.17 37.47 10.27
N GLN A 9 6.53 38.31 11.11
CA GLN A 9 5.19 38.03 11.62
C GLN A 9 4.13 37.98 10.49
N LYS A 10 4.22 38.87 9.49
CA LYS A 10 3.31 38.87 8.34
C LYS A 10 3.52 37.64 7.46
N GLN A 11 4.77 37.25 7.19
CA GLN A 11 5.09 36.04 6.44
C GLN A 11 4.59 34.79 7.14
N LEU A 12 4.77 34.71 8.47
CA LEU A 12 4.26 33.60 9.27
C LEU A 12 2.74 33.47 9.13
N ARG A 13 1.98 34.56 9.25
CA ARG A 13 0.52 34.55 9.06
C ARG A 13 0.13 34.04 7.67
N GLN A 14 0.80 34.53 6.63
CA GLN A 14 0.55 34.07 5.26
C GLN A 14 0.82 32.57 5.08
N PHE A 15 1.90 32.04 5.66
CA PHE A 15 2.16 30.60 5.63
C PHE A 15 1.09 29.80 6.36
N VAL A 16 0.68 30.24 7.54
CA VAL A 16 -0.38 29.56 8.32
C VAL A 16 -1.69 29.53 7.53
N GLU A 17 -2.13 30.69 7.01
CA GLU A 17 -3.37 30.78 6.22
C GLU A 17 -3.33 29.89 4.96
N GLN A 18 -2.17 29.79 4.29
CA GLN A 18 -2.00 28.90 3.14
C GLN A 18 -2.04 27.43 3.54
N ILE A 19 -1.40 27.06 4.65
CA ILE A 19 -1.40 25.68 5.16
C ILE A 19 -2.79 25.26 5.59
N GLU A 20 -3.54 26.12 6.29
CA GLU A 20 -4.92 25.83 6.72
C GLU A 20 -5.84 25.58 5.52
N ARG A 21 -5.72 26.39 4.47
CA ARG A 21 -6.45 26.16 3.22
C ARG A 21 -6.09 24.81 2.59
N LEU A 22 -4.80 24.48 2.51
CA LEU A 22 -4.33 23.21 1.95
C LEU A 22 -4.79 22.00 2.78
N GLU A 23 -4.84 22.10 4.11
CA GLU A 23 -5.36 21.01 4.96
C GLU A 23 -6.87 20.80 4.77
N GLU A 24 -7.66 21.87 4.56
CA GLU A 24 -9.08 21.72 4.24
C GLU A 24 -9.29 21.10 2.84
N GLU A 25 -8.52 21.53 1.83
CA GLU A 25 -8.53 20.91 0.50
C GLU A 25 -8.19 19.41 0.56
N LYS A 26 -7.16 19.05 1.32
CA LYS A 26 -6.75 17.66 1.55
C LYS A 26 -7.84 16.85 2.25
N LYS A 27 -8.57 17.44 3.20
CA LYS A 27 -9.70 16.79 3.87
C LYS A 27 -10.86 16.55 2.92
N GLN A 28 -11.17 17.52 2.05
CA GLN A 28 -12.19 17.34 1.01
C GLN A 28 -11.80 16.20 0.06
N LEU A 29 -10.57 16.22 -0.47
CA LEU A 29 -10.06 15.15 -1.33
C LEU A 29 -10.07 13.78 -0.65
N ALA A 30 -9.74 13.72 0.64
CA ALA A 30 -9.81 12.49 1.42
C ALA A 30 -11.26 11.97 1.56
N SER A 31 -12.24 12.88 1.65
CA SER A 31 -13.66 12.52 1.62
C SER A 31 -14.05 11.97 0.26
N ASP A 32 -13.71 12.66 -0.83
CA ASP A 32 -14.03 12.22 -2.20
C ASP A 32 -13.45 10.83 -2.48
N VAL A 33 -12.21 10.56 -2.04
CA VAL A 33 -11.58 9.24 -2.14
C VAL A 33 -12.35 8.19 -1.32
N ARG A 34 -12.82 8.54 -0.12
CA ARG A 34 -13.64 7.63 0.70
C ARG A 34 -14.94 7.28 -0.01
N ASP A 35 -15.61 8.27 -0.59
CA ASP A 35 -16.88 8.09 -1.29
C ASP A 35 -16.71 7.19 -2.51
N LYS A 36 -15.60 7.30 -3.25
CA LYS A 36 -15.28 6.36 -4.34
C LYS A 36 -15.11 4.91 -3.88
N TYR A 37 -14.50 4.69 -2.72
CA TYR A 37 -14.43 3.34 -2.15
C TYR A 37 -15.81 2.84 -1.70
N LEU A 38 -16.69 3.72 -1.21
CA LEU A 38 -18.06 3.36 -0.84
C LEU A 38 -18.91 3.02 -2.07
N GLU A 39 -18.80 3.80 -3.15
CA GLU A 39 -19.40 3.49 -4.45
C GLU A 39 -18.94 2.11 -4.95
N ALA A 40 -17.62 1.84 -4.94
CA ALA A 40 -17.10 0.54 -5.34
C ALA A 40 -17.64 -0.61 -4.48
N LYS A 41 -17.79 -0.39 -3.17
CA LYS A 41 -18.41 -1.35 -2.25
C LYS A 41 -19.87 -1.62 -2.61
N ALA A 42 -20.63 -0.58 -2.94
CA ALA A 42 -22.05 -0.71 -3.31
C ALA A 42 -22.25 -1.50 -4.61
N VAL A 43 -21.28 -1.43 -5.53
CA VAL A 43 -21.24 -2.25 -6.76
C VAL A 43 -20.82 -3.70 -6.50
N GLY A 44 -20.26 -4.00 -5.32
CA GLY A 44 -19.87 -5.34 -4.89
C GLY A 44 -18.36 -5.62 -4.90
N PHE A 45 -17.51 -4.61 -5.11
CA PHE A 45 -16.06 -4.79 -5.04
C PHE A 45 -15.54 -4.86 -3.59
N ASP A 46 -14.50 -5.67 -3.36
CA ASP A 46 -13.77 -5.67 -2.08
C ASP A 46 -12.86 -4.44 -1.97
N VAL A 47 -13.25 -3.53 -1.08
CA VAL A 47 -12.50 -2.31 -0.77
C VAL A 47 -11.10 -2.59 -0.24
N LYS A 48 -10.87 -3.69 0.51
CA LYS A 48 -9.55 -4.04 1.02
C LYS A 48 -8.60 -4.39 -0.13
N ALA A 49 -9.06 -5.24 -1.05
CA ALA A 49 -8.31 -5.60 -2.25
C ALA A 49 -8.02 -4.35 -3.11
N LEU A 50 -9.00 -3.47 -3.34
CA LEU A 50 -8.80 -2.23 -4.09
C LEU A 50 -7.74 -1.32 -3.44
N ARG A 51 -7.75 -1.15 -2.11
CA ARG A 51 -6.73 -0.37 -1.40
C ARG A 51 -5.34 -0.96 -1.57
N GLN A 52 -5.23 -2.30 -1.51
CA GLN A 52 -3.96 -3.00 -1.76
C GLN A 52 -3.48 -2.77 -3.19
N ILE A 53 -4.36 -2.89 -4.19
CA ILE A 53 -4.04 -2.63 -5.60
C ILE A 53 -3.55 -1.18 -5.77
N VAL A 54 -4.26 -0.19 -5.22
CA VAL A 54 -3.84 1.22 -5.31
C VAL A 54 -2.47 1.42 -4.65
N ARG A 55 -2.19 0.78 -3.51
CA ARG A 55 -0.86 0.84 -2.86
C ARG A 55 0.22 0.23 -3.74
N LEU A 56 -0.03 -0.96 -4.31
CA LEU A 56 0.90 -1.62 -5.21
C LEU A 56 1.18 -0.73 -6.44
N ARG A 57 0.13 -0.15 -7.04
CA ARG A 57 0.24 0.74 -8.21
C ARG A 57 1.10 1.98 -8.00
N LYS A 58 1.31 2.40 -6.75
CA LYS A 58 2.22 3.52 -6.41
C LYS A 58 3.70 3.13 -6.41
N LYS A 59 4.02 1.85 -6.28
CA LYS A 59 5.39 1.33 -6.32
C LYS A 59 5.83 1.11 -7.76
N SER A 60 7.12 1.26 -8.02
CA SER A 60 7.74 0.88 -9.28
C SER A 60 7.70 -0.65 -9.48
N GLN A 61 7.95 -1.12 -10.70
CA GLN A 61 7.96 -2.55 -10.99
C GLN A 61 9.10 -3.26 -10.24
N SER A 62 10.28 -2.66 -10.16
CA SER A 62 11.44 -3.24 -9.44
C SER A 62 11.17 -3.37 -7.95
N GLU A 63 10.64 -2.31 -7.31
CA GLU A 63 10.27 -2.36 -5.88
C GLU A 63 9.25 -3.46 -5.58
N ARG A 64 8.28 -3.70 -6.47
CA ARG A 64 7.33 -4.81 -6.29
C ARG A 64 8.01 -6.16 -6.38
N LEU A 65 8.86 -6.37 -7.38
CA LEU A 65 9.56 -7.64 -7.59
C LEU A 65 10.51 -7.96 -6.42
N GLU A 66 11.22 -6.95 -5.90
CA GLU A 66 12.09 -7.12 -4.74
C GLU A 66 11.28 -7.50 -3.49
N GLU A 67 10.18 -6.80 -3.21
CA GLU A 67 9.30 -7.13 -2.09
C GLU A 67 8.64 -8.50 -2.23
N GLU A 68 8.18 -8.85 -3.44
CA GLU A 68 7.58 -10.16 -3.74
C GLU A 68 8.60 -11.27 -3.53
N SER A 69 9.83 -11.11 -4.01
CA SER A 69 10.91 -12.09 -3.83
C SER A 69 11.23 -12.33 -2.35
N VAL A 70 11.30 -11.26 -1.54
CA VAL A 70 11.54 -11.40 -0.09
C VAL A 70 10.36 -12.09 0.60
N LEU A 71 9.13 -11.72 0.22
CA LEU A 71 7.93 -12.30 0.78
C LEU A 71 7.82 -13.79 0.45
N GLU A 72 8.15 -14.18 -0.79
CA GLU A 72 8.19 -15.56 -1.26
C GLU A 72 9.15 -16.42 -0.44
N VAL A 73 10.37 -15.93 -0.19
CA VAL A 73 11.36 -16.62 0.67
C VAL A 73 10.78 -16.88 2.07
N TYR A 74 10.12 -15.88 2.67
CA TYR A 74 9.52 -16.04 3.99
C TYR A 74 8.31 -16.97 3.98
N MET A 75 7.45 -16.91 2.96
CA MET A 75 6.30 -17.80 2.85
C MET A 75 6.72 -19.24 2.63
N HIS A 76 7.76 -19.49 1.83
CA HIS A 76 8.35 -20.82 1.69
C HIS A 76 8.93 -21.33 3.02
N ALA A 77 9.67 -20.49 3.75
CA ALA A 77 10.21 -20.85 5.07
C ALA A 77 9.12 -21.17 6.12
N LEU A 78 7.94 -20.56 5.98
CA LEU A 78 6.78 -20.79 6.83
C LEU A 78 5.87 -21.95 6.34
N GLY A 79 6.23 -22.62 5.23
CA GLY A 79 5.39 -23.67 4.63
C GLY A 79 4.04 -23.17 4.11
N MET A 80 3.95 -21.88 3.80
CA MET A 80 2.74 -21.25 3.24
C MET A 80 2.70 -21.27 1.71
N LEU A 81 3.84 -21.60 1.08
CA LEU A 81 3.92 -21.96 -0.32
C LEU A 81 4.22 -23.44 -0.36
N ASP A 82 3.19 -24.23 -0.69
CA ASP A 82 3.39 -25.62 -1.03
C ASP A 82 4.28 -25.65 -2.27
N ASP A 83 5.40 -26.36 -2.17
CA ASP A 83 6.25 -26.70 -3.31
C ASP A 83 5.36 -27.46 -4.30
N ASP A 84 4.81 -26.75 -5.29
CA ASP A 84 3.78 -27.24 -6.21
C ASP A 84 4.20 -28.61 -6.78
N GLY A 85 3.51 -29.65 -6.32
CA GLY A 85 3.40 -30.97 -6.94
C GLY A 85 4.65 -31.82 -7.16
N THR A 86 5.86 -31.41 -6.76
CA THR A 86 7.08 -32.11 -7.21
C THR A 86 7.62 -33.13 -6.19
N ARG A 87 7.25 -33.05 -4.91
CA ARG A 87 7.69 -34.04 -3.90
C ARG A 87 6.83 -35.30 -3.84
N GLU A 88 5.53 -35.23 -4.12
CA GLU A 88 4.66 -36.41 -4.08
C GLU A 88 4.87 -37.29 -5.33
N ALA A 89 4.97 -36.68 -6.52
CA ALA A 89 5.26 -37.40 -7.76
C ALA A 89 6.66 -38.03 -7.82
N THR A 90 7.67 -37.43 -7.17
CA THR A 90 9.03 -38.01 -7.11
C THR A 90 9.17 -39.11 -6.06
N ALA A 91 8.42 -39.03 -4.96
CA ALA A 91 8.41 -40.09 -3.94
C ALA A 91 7.68 -41.34 -4.45
N ASP A 92 6.51 -41.19 -5.08
CA ASP A 92 5.74 -42.31 -5.62
C ASP A 92 6.44 -42.99 -6.82
N ALA A 93 7.11 -42.21 -7.68
CA ALA A 93 7.91 -42.75 -8.78
C ALA A 93 9.17 -43.50 -8.32
N MET A 94 9.71 -43.18 -7.13
CA MET A 94 10.84 -43.91 -6.54
C MET A 94 10.41 -45.21 -5.86
N ILE A 95 9.21 -45.28 -5.29
CA ILE A 95 8.68 -46.48 -4.61
C ILE A 95 8.16 -47.52 -5.63
N ALA A 96 7.63 -47.08 -6.77
CA ALA A 96 7.16 -47.98 -7.83
C ALA A 96 8.28 -48.62 -8.69
N ALA A 97 9.54 -48.20 -8.48
CA ALA A 97 10.72 -48.69 -9.21
C ALA A 97 11.55 -49.73 -8.44
N GLU A 98 11.14 -50.10 -7.22
CA GLU A 98 11.59 -51.31 -6.49
C GLU A 98 10.58 -52.45 -6.65
#